data_AF-A0A2V9B147-F1
#
_entry.id   AF-A0A2V9B147-F1
#
_cell.length_a   1.000
_cell.length_b   1.000
_cell.length_c   1.000
_cell.angle_alpha   90.00
_cell.angle_beta   90.00
_cell.angle_gamma   90.00
#
_symmetry.space_group_name_H-M   'P 1'
#
loop_
_entity.id
_entity.type
_entity.pdbx_description
1 polymer ?
#
loop_
_entity_poly.entity_id
_entity_poly.type
_entity_poly.pdbx_seq_one_letter_code
_entity_poly.pdbx_strand_id
1 'polypeptide(L)'
;MEDRGVANAAFYYGPVWKEHKKTLNDLMTDSDNVLLLRPLSPARGIDILPAVDPVTEANGAEGIVVAQVFAVKANSVEAFAKEAEATFASYRAVGAREAGVLVTLDVSNNFPQLPIRTDGPYLVWLGILRDNKMLEQEFAPVAERSLSSLSATGLLRAAPELVILDPTHRSRLRWLH
;
A
#
# COMPACT_ATOMS: atom_id res chain seq x y z
N MET A 1 -0.51 -19.28 10.38
CA MET A 1 0.08 -18.17 11.18
C MET A 1 1.55 -18.42 11.46
N GLU A 2 1.94 -19.64 11.83
CA GLU A 2 3.34 -20.09 11.84
C GLU A 2 4.03 -19.85 10.49
N ASP A 3 3.30 -20.02 9.38
CA ASP A 3 3.80 -19.82 8.02
C ASP A 3 4.35 -18.40 7.74
N ARG A 4 3.82 -17.35 8.40
CA ARG A 4 4.34 -15.98 8.23
C ARG A 4 5.72 -15.83 8.85
N GLY A 5 5.90 -16.35 10.06
CA GLY A 5 7.19 -16.31 10.75
C GLY A 5 8.24 -17.11 9.96
N VAL A 6 7.84 -18.26 9.43
CA VAL A 6 8.68 -19.11 8.58
C VAL A 6 9.03 -18.42 7.25
N ALA A 7 8.05 -17.81 6.56
CA ALA A 7 8.29 -17.09 5.31
C ALA A 7 9.20 -15.87 5.51
N ASN A 8 8.96 -15.09 6.57
CA ASN A 8 9.83 -13.96 6.92
C ASN A 8 11.25 -14.45 7.27
N ALA A 9 11.39 -15.52 8.05
CA ALA A 9 12.69 -16.10 8.37
C ALA A 9 13.42 -16.62 7.12
N ALA A 10 12.72 -17.30 6.21
CA ALA A 10 13.28 -17.77 4.95
C ALA A 10 13.78 -16.61 4.08
N PHE A 11 13.10 -15.47 4.08
CA PHE A 11 13.53 -14.26 3.40
C PHE A 11 14.70 -13.59 4.12
N TYR A 12 14.49 -13.07 5.34
CA TYR A 12 15.46 -12.24 6.08
C TYR A 12 16.71 -13.01 6.56
N TYR A 13 16.66 -14.33 6.73
CA TYR A 13 17.84 -15.14 7.07
C TYR A 13 18.37 -15.95 5.88
N GLY A 14 17.69 -15.86 4.73
CA GLY A 14 18.06 -16.54 3.51
C GLY A 14 19.37 -16.01 2.89
N PRO A 15 19.98 -16.78 1.98
CA PRO A 15 21.23 -16.39 1.32
C PRO A 15 21.08 -15.10 0.52
N VAL A 16 19.93 -14.90 -0.14
CA VAL A 16 19.63 -13.70 -0.94
C VAL A 16 19.67 -12.44 -0.08
N TRP A 17 19.01 -12.45 1.08
CA TRP A 17 19.08 -11.31 2.00
C TRP A 17 20.49 -11.11 2.54
N LYS A 18 21.20 -12.17 2.93
CA LYS A 18 22.58 -12.04 3.43
C LYS A 18 23.51 -11.39 2.40
N GLU A 19 23.34 -11.70 1.13
CA GLU A 19 24.10 -11.12 0.02
C GLU A 19 23.74 -9.64 -0.23
N HIS A 20 22.45 -9.31 -0.24
CA HIS A 20 21.98 -7.99 -0.69
C HIS A 20 21.58 -7.02 0.42
N LYS A 21 21.55 -7.43 1.69
CA LYS A 21 21.09 -6.59 2.82
C LYS A 21 21.83 -5.27 2.92
N LYS A 22 23.12 -5.24 2.59
CA LYS A 22 23.91 -4.01 2.66
C LYS A 22 23.38 -3.00 1.64
N THR A 23 23.28 -3.41 0.38
CA THR A 23 22.73 -2.58 -0.69
C THR A 23 21.31 -2.11 -0.36
N LEU A 24 20.48 -3.00 0.18
CA LEU A 24 19.10 -2.63 0.54
C LEU A 24 19.06 -1.63 1.71
N ASN A 25 19.84 -1.88 2.77
CA ASN A 25 19.90 -0.98 3.93
C ASN A 25 20.46 0.39 3.56
N ASP A 26 21.43 0.45 2.64
CA ASP A 26 21.99 1.72 2.14
C ASP A 26 20.95 2.54 1.32
N LEU A 27 19.86 1.92 0.85
CA LEU A 27 18.75 2.58 0.17
C LEU A 27 17.58 2.95 1.12
N MET A 28 17.57 2.46 2.36
CA MET A 28 16.49 2.68 3.31
C MET A 28 16.87 3.74 4.34
N THR A 29 16.15 4.85 4.35
CA THR A 29 16.33 5.91 5.37
C THR A 29 15.81 5.48 6.74
N ASP A 30 14.72 4.70 6.76
CA ASP A 30 14.07 4.19 7.97
C ASP A 30 13.42 2.83 7.66
N SER A 31 13.33 1.96 8.67
CA SER A 31 12.78 0.60 8.58
C SER A 31 11.78 0.26 9.70
N ASP A 32 11.46 1.19 10.60
CA ASP A 32 10.61 0.90 11.77
C ASP A 32 9.11 1.21 11.58
N ASN A 33 8.75 1.97 10.53
CA ASN A 33 7.38 2.32 10.20
C ASN A 33 6.68 1.22 9.37
N VAL A 34 6.39 0.08 10.00
CA VAL A 34 5.83 -1.11 9.32
C VAL A 34 4.36 -1.32 9.70
N LEU A 35 3.50 -1.38 8.68
CA LEU A 35 2.10 -1.80 8.83
C LEU A 35 1.93 -3.26 8.40
N LEU A 36 1.35 -4.09 9.28
CA LEU A 36 0.92 -5.43 8.92
C LEU A 36 -0.54 -5.38 8.44
N LEU A 37 -0.78 -5.74 7.19
CA LEU A 37 -2.07 -5.54 6.52
C LEU A 37 -2.69 -6.86 6.04
N ARG A 38 -4.02 -6.86 5.92
CA ARG A 38 -4.84 -7.88 5.26
C ARG A 38 -5.84 -7.22 4.32
N PRO A 39 -6.38 -7.92 3.31
CA PRO A 39 -7.51 -7.41 2.54
C PRO A 39 -8.69 -7.05 3.44
N LEU A 40 -9.37 -5.94 3.14
CA LEU A 40 -10.61 -5.54 3.81
C LEU A 40 -11.70 -6.60 3.58
N SER A 41 -11.77 -7.14 2.37
CA SER A 41 -12.61 -8.27 1.98
C SER A 41 -11.88 -9.14 0.95
N PRO A 42 -12.33 -10.39 0.70
CA PRO A 42 -11.70 -11.27 -0.29
C PRO A 42 -11.59 -10.67 -1.70
N ALA A 43 -12.55 -9.83 -2.09
CA ALA A 43 -12.57 -9.19 -3.40
C ALA A 43 -11.68 -7.93 -3.50
N ARG A 44 -11.07 -7.50 -2.40
CA ARG A 44 -10.26 -6.25 -2.31
C ARG A 44 -8.80 -6.53 -1.98
N GLY A 45 -8.34 -7.76 -2.24
CA GLY A 45 -6.94 -8.15 -2.12
C GLY A 45 -6.10 -7.62 -3.27
N ILE A 46 -4.78 -7.64 -3.10
CA ILE A 46 -3.84 -7.31 -4.18
C ILE A 46 -3.71 -8.52 -5.09
N ASP A 47 -4.04 -8.33 -6.36
CA ASP A 47 -3.82 -9.33 -7.39
C ASP A 47 -2.33 -9.55 -7.64
N ILE A 48 -1.93 -10.82 -7.73
CA ILE A 48 -0.56 -11.19 -8.07
C ILE A 48 -0.38 -11.03 -9.58
N LEU A 49 0.11 -9.87 -10.01
CA LEU A 49 0.42 -9.64 -11.41
C LEU A 49 1.60 -10.53 -11.88
N PRO A 50 1.66 -10.86 -13.17
CA PRO A 50 2.80 -11.59 -13.75
C PRO A 50 4.11 -10.89 -13.45
N ALA A 51 5.19 -11.65 -13.33
CA ALA A 51 6.54 -11.09 -13.26
C ALA A 51 6.82 -10.25 -14.51
N VAL A 52 7.62 -9.19 -14.35
CA VAL A 52 8.04 -8.33 -15.46
C VAL A 52 8.88 -9.15 -16.43
N ASP A 53 8.40 -9.28 -17.66
CA ASP A 53 9.13 -9.98 -18.73
C ASP A 53 10.19 -9.02 -19.31
N PRO A 54 11.49 -9.30 -19.16
CA PRO A 54 12.54 -8.41 -19.65
C PRO A 54 12.56 -8.24 -21.18
N VAL A 55 11.92 -9.14 -21.94
CA VAL A 55 11.88 -9.10 -23.40
C VAL A 55 10.74 -8.22 -23.87
N THR A 56 9.52 -8.43 -23.35
CA THR A 56 8.34 -7.65 -23.77
C THR A 56 8.18 -6.34 -23.01
N GLU A 57 8.79 -6.23 -21.82
CA GLU A 57 8.76 -5.06 -20.95
C GLU A 57 10.19 -4.55 -20.72
N ALA A 58 10.84 -4.13 -21.81
CA ALA A 58 12.25 -3.72 -21.80
C ALA A 58 12.56 -2.54 -20.86
N ASN A 59 11.57 -1.66 -20.62
CA ASN A 59 11.68 -0.55 -19.68
C ASN A 59 11.43 -0.96 -18.22
N GLY A 60 11.09 -2.23 -17.99
CA GLY A 60 10.71 -2.73 -16.67
C GLY A 60 9.29 -2.34 -16.28
N ALA A 61 9.05 -2.30 -14.97
CA ALA A 61 7.78 -1.87 -14.41
C ALA A 61 7.53 -0.37 -14.67
N GLU A 62 6.37 -0.04 -15.22
CA GLU A 62 5.94 1.33 -15.50
C GLU A 62 4.80 1.78 -14.57
N GLY A 63 4.52 3.09 -14.57
CA GLY A 63 3.47 3.70 -13.77
C GLY A 63 3.91 4.14 -12.39
N ILE A 64 2.94 4.61 -11.61
CA ILE A 64 3.14 5.09 -10.24
C ILE A 64 2.19 4.34 -9.33
N VAL A 65 2.68 3.91 -8.17
CA VAL A 65 1.85 3.35 -7.12
C VAL A 65 1.55 4.44 -6.09
N VAL A 66 0.30 4.54 -5.66
CA VAL A 66 -0.12 5.46 -4.60
C VAL A 66 -0.77 4.67 -3.47
N ALA A 67 -0.45 5.04 -2.22
CA ALA A 67 -1.11 4.52 -1.03
C ALA A 67 -1.73 5.69 -0.25
N GLN A 68 -3.04 5.64 -0.09
CA GLN A 68 -3.76 6.51 0.84
C GLN A 68 -3.92 5.77 2.17
N VAL A 69 -3.28 6.28 3.21
CA VAL A 69 -3.21 5.66 4.54
C VAL A 69 -4.09 6.44 5.50
N PHE A 70 -5.08 5.75 6.07
CA PHE A 70 -6.09 6.33 6.95
C PHE A 70 -5.91 5.75 8.37
N ALA A 71 -5.55 6.59 9.34
CA ALA A 71 -5.54 6.21 10.75
C ALA A 71 -6.98 6.20 11.31
N VAL A 72 -7.66 5.05 11.27
CA VAL A 72 -9.11 4.94 11.57
C VAL A 72 -9.34 4.61 13.04
N LYS A 73 -10.21 5.34 13.75
CA LYS A 73 -10.58 5.06 15.15
C LYS A 73 -10.90 3.58 15.38
N ALA A 74 -10.58 3.09 16.58
CA ALA A 74 -10.89 1.71 16.97
C ALA A 74 -12.38 1.41 16.75
N ASN A 75 -12.68 0.19 16.29
CA ASN A 75 -14.05 -0.28 16.00
C ASN A 75 -14.81 0.55 14.95
N SER A 76 -14.12 1.34 14.12
CA SER A 76 -14.74 2.22 13.12
C SER A 76 -14.31 1.92 11.68
N VAL A 77 -13.56 0.82 11.45
CA VAL A 77 -13.04 0.44 10.14
C VAL A 77 -14.16 0.24 9.13
N GLU A 78 -15.17 -0.55 9.46
CA GLU A 78 -16.27 -0.87 8.55
C GLU A 78 -17.11 0.37 8.21
N ALA A 79 -17.37 1.20 9.22
CA ALA A 79 -18.08 2.47 9.03
C ALA A 79 -17.26 3.42 8.13
N PHE A 80 -15.98 3.58 8.41
CA PHE A 80 -15.11 4.44 7.61
C PHE A 80 -14.96 3.93 6.18
N ALA A 81 -14.79 2.62 5.98
CA ALA A 81 -14.70 2.03 4.66
C ALA A 81 -15.96 2.32 3.81
N LYS A 82 -17.14 2.28 4.43
CA LYS A 82 -18.40 2.63 3.77
C LYS A 82 -18.44 4.11 3.36
N GLU A 83 -18.07 5.02 4.25
CA GLU A 83 -18.02 6.46 3.95
C GLU A 83 -16.96 6.80 2.89
N ALA A 84 -15.82 6.10 2.92
CA ALA A 84 -14.71 6.33 1.99
C ALA A 84 -14.95 5.78 0.58
N GLU A 85 -15.96 4.94 0.36
CA GLU A 85 -16.18 4.31 -0.94
C GLU A 85 -16.48 5.32 -2.05
N ALA A 86 -17.21 6.40 -1.75
CA ALA A 86 -17.46 7.47 -2.72
C ALA A 86 -16.15 8.16 -3.16
N THR A 87 -15.21 8.33 -2.22
CA THR A 87 -13.87 8.83 -2.50
C THR A 87 -13.07 7.85 -3.36
N PHE A 88 -13.08 6.56 -3.02
CA PHE A 88 -12.40 5.52 -3.82
C PHE A 88 -12.98 5.41 -5.23
N ALA A 89 -14.29 5.55 -5.38
CA ALA A 89 -14.94 5.63 -6.68
C ALA A 89 -14.46 6.85 -7.48
N SER A 90 -14.26 7.98 -6.83
CA SER A 90 -13.74 9.20 -7.47
C SER A 90 -12.29 9.02 -7.95
N TYR A 91 -11.46 8.30 -7.20
CA TYR A 91 -10.11 7.94 -7.64
C TYR A 91 -10.14 7.06 -8.90
N ARG A 92 -11.03 6.06 -8.92
CA ARG A 92 -11.22 5.21 -10.10
C ARG A 92 -11.77 5.98 -11.30
N ALA A 93 -12.66 6.96 -11.06
CA ALA A 93 -13.26 7.79 -12.12
C ALA A 93 -12.24 8.65 -12.86
N VAL A 94 -11.15 9.08 -12.20
CA VAL A 94 -10.02 9.76 -12.85
C VAL A 94 -8.97 8.80 -13.44
N GLY A 95 -9.32 7.51 -13.51
CA GLY A 95 -8.54 6.47 -14.19
C GLY A 95 -7.60 5.67 -13.29
N ALA A 96 -7.55 5.95 -11.98
CA ALA A 96 -6.68 5.18 -11.08
C ALA A 96 -7.14 3.73 -11.01
N ARG A 97 -6.24 2.79 -11.27
CA ARG A 97 -6.54 1.37 -11.12
C ARG A 97 -6.39 0.99 -9.66
N GLU A 98 -7.49 0.69 -9.00
CA GLU A 98 -7.45 0.21 -7.63
C GLU A 98 -6.79 -1.17 -7.58
N ALA A 99 -5.70 -1.27 -6.84
CA ALA A 99 -4.97 -2.51 -6.63
C ALA A 99 -5.43 -3.26 -5.37
N GLY A 100 -6.03 -2.57 -4.42
CA GLY A 100 -6.59 -3.20 -3.23
C GLY A 100 -7.02 -2.20 -2.17
N VAL A 101 -7.86 -2.67 -1.25
CA VAL A 101 -8.18 -1.96 -0.01
C VAL A 101 -7.88 -2.88 1.15
N LEU A 102 -6.92 -2.45 1.96
CA LEU A 102 -6.34 -3.23 3.03
C LEU A 102 -6.64 -2.60 4.37
N VAL A 103 -6.61 -3.41 5.42
CA VAL A 103 -6.74 -2.98 6.81
C VAL A 103 -5.67 -3.64 7.65
N THR A 104 -5.27 -3.00 8.75
CA THR A 104 -4.43 -3.63 9.77
C THR A 104 -4.90 -5.04 10.10
N LEU A 105 -3.95 -5.99 10.02
CA LEU A 105 -4.14 -7.34 10.52
C LEU A 105 -3.84 -7.34 12.02
N ASP A 106 -4.89 -7.47 12.82
CA ASP A 106 -4.81 -7.46 14.29
C ASP A 106 -4.31 -8.83 14.82
N VAL A 107 -3.00 -9.04 14.69
CA VAL A 107 -2.30 -10.23 15.21
C VAL A 107 -0.99 -9.81 15.83
N SER A 108 -0.55 -10.54 16.87
CA SER A 108 0.74 -10.30 17.50
C SER A 108 1.90 -10.45 16.50
N ASN A 109 2.94 -9.64 16.67
CA ASN A 109 4.14 -9.78 15.86
C ASN A 109 4.89 -11.07 16.22
N ASN A 110 4.89 -12.04 15.31
CA ASN A 110 5.65 -13.28 15.45
C ASN A 110 7.05 -13.21 14.80
N PHE A 111 7.49 -12.02 14.36
CA PHE A 111 8.82 -11.79 13.81
C PHE A 111 9.44 -10.51 14.41
N PRO A 112 9.98 -10.57 15.65
CA PRO A 112 10.35 -9.39 16.44
C PRO A 112 11.42 -8.46 15.82
N GLN A 113 12.22 -8.96 14.88
CA GLN A 113 13.23 -8.15 14.18
C GLN A 113 12.63 -7.10 13.25
N LEU A 114 11.36 -7.25 12.86
CA LEU A 114 10.62 -6.27 12.09
C LEU A 114 9.57 -5.65 13.01
N PRO A 115 9.87 -4.54 13.71
CA PRO A 115 8.89 -3.90 14.59
C PRO A 115 7.70 -3.46 13.74
N ILE A 116 6.50 -3.85 14.16
CA ILE A 116 5.26 -3.45 13.50
C ILE A 116 4.56 -2.41 14.37
N ARG A 117 3.92 -1.46 13.72
CA ARG A 117 3.08 -0.45 14.36
C ARG A 117 1.89 -1.09 15.05
N THR A 118 1.65 -0.66 16.29
CA THR A 118 0.54 -1.10 17.14
C THR A 118 -0.45 0.03 17.43
N ASP A 119 -0.23 1.21 16.87
CA ASP A 119 -1.07 2.41 16.99
C ASP A 119 -2.27 2.43 16.02
N GLY A 120 -2.59 1.27 15.43
CA GLY A 120 -3.70 1.05 14.51
C GLY A 120 -5.10 1.05 15.17
N PRO A 121 -6.16 0.75 14.39
CA PRO A 121 -6.10 0.22 13.02
C PRO A 121 -5.86 1.31 11.95
N TYR A 122 -5.37 0.87 10.80
CA TYR A 122 -5.23 1.63 9.57
C TYR A 122 -6.07 0.99 8.47
N LEU A 123 -6.66 1.82 7.62
CA LEU A 123 -7.17 1.41 6.31
C LEU A 123 -6.24 1.99 5.25
N VAL A 124 -5.87 1.19 4.25
CA VAL A 124 -4.99 1.61 3.16
C VAL A 124 -5.68 1.35 1.84
N TRP A 125 -5.88 2.40 1.05
CA TRP A 125 -6.27 2.26 -0.35
C TRP A 125 -5.02 2.29 -1.23
N LEU A 126 -4.84 1.26 -2.06
CA LEU A 126 -3.73 1.16 -3.00
C LEU A 126 -4.24 1.36 -4.42
N GLY A 127 -3.58 2.27 -5.15
CA GLY A 127 -3.87 2.56 -6.54
C GLY A 127 -2.62 2.51 -7.41
N ILE A 128 -2.84 2.30 -8.70
CA ILE A 128 -1.84 2.36 -9.75
C ILE A 128 -2.28 3.44 -10.75
N LEU A 129 -1.39 4.37 -11.04
CA LEU A 129 -1.55 5.46 -11.99
C LEU A 129 -0.63 5.23 -13.19
N ARG A 130 -1.01 5.78 -14.35
CA ARG A 130 -0.25 5.60 -15.59
C ARG A 130 1.09 6.31 -15.56
N ASP A 131 1.13 7.55 -15.07
CA ASP A 131 2.31 8.42 -15.11
C ASP A 131 2.19 9.62 -14.16
N ASN A 132 3.26 10.43 -14.09
CA ASN A 132 3.31 11.64 -13.26
C ASN A 132 2.26 12.67 -13.68
N LYS A 133 1.93 12.75 -14.97
CA LYS A 133 0.91 13.68 -15.46
C LYS A 133 -0.46 13.35 -14.84
N MET A 134 -0.83 12.07 -14.82
CA MET A 134 -2.06 11.61 -14.19
C MET A 134 -2.04 11.82 -12.67
N LEU A 135 -0.89 11.57 -12.01
CA LEU A 135 -0.73 11.86 -10.59
C LEU A 135 -1.01 13.33 -10.28
N GLU A 136 -0.34 14.25 -10.97
CA GLU A 136 -0.37 15.67 -10.67
C GLU A 136 -1.67 16.35 -11.11
N GLN A 137 -2.17 16.01 -12.30
CA GLN A 137 -3.28 16.75 -12.92
C GLN A 137 -4.65 16.16 -12.58
N GLU A 138 -4.72 14.85 -12.30
CA GLU A 138 -6.00 14.15 -12.16
C GLU A 138 -6.19 13.61 -10.74
N PHE A 139 -5.23 12.82 -10.23
CA PHE A 139 -5.39 12.11 -8.96
C PHE A 139 -5.18 13.01 -7.74
N ALA A 140 -4.07 13.75 -7.67
CA ALA A 140 -3.73 14.58 -6.51
C ALA A 140 -4.81 15.63 -6.19
N PRO A 141 -5.41 16.35 -7.16
CA PRO A 141 -6.48 17.28 -6.88
C PRO A 141 -7.74 16.61 -6.31
N VAL A 142 -8.07 15.39 -6.75
CA VAL A 142 -9.21 14.64 -6.20
C VAL A 142 -8.91 14.13 -4.80
N ALA A 143 -7.70 13.62 -4.57
CA ALA A 143 -7.22 13.18 -3.26
C ALA A 143 -7.27 14.32 -2.23
N GLU A 144 -6.72 15.49 -2.58
CA GLU A 144 -6.67 16.66 -1.70
C GLU A 144 -8.08 17.16 -1.34
N ARG A 145 -8.97 17.32 -2.33
CA ARG A 145 -10.36 17.73 -2.08
C ARG A 145 -11.13 16.74 -1.21
N SER A 146 -10.76 15.45 -1.26
CA SER A 146 -11.40 14.40 -0.47
C SER A 146 -10.94 14.38 1.00
N LEU A 147 -9.84 15.05 1.35
CA LEU A 147 -9.33 15.07 2.72
C LEU A 147 -10.33 15.70 3.69
N SER A 148 -10.96 16.81 3.30
CA SER A 148 -11.92 17.51 4.15
C SER A 148 -13.17 16.67 4.42
N SER A 149 -13.72 16.00 3.40
CA SER A 149 -14.92 15.16 3.58
C SER A 149 -14.62 13.93 4.44
N LEU A 150 -13.49 13.25 4.20
CA LEU A 150 -13.07 12.10 5.00
C LEU A 150 -12.77 12.48 6.45
N SER A 151 -12.15 13.63 6.69
CA SER A 151 -11.87 14.12 8.04
C SER A 151 -13.15 14.52 8.78
N ALA A 152 -14.12 15.11 8.07
CA ALA A 152 -15.40 15.53 8.64
C ALA A 152 -16.27 14.36 9.12
N THR A 153 -15.99 13.12 8.69
CA THR A 153 -16.67 11.93 9.23
C THR A 153 -16.46 11.76 10.74
N GLY A 154 -15.39 12.33 11.29
CA GLY A 154 -15.01 12.13 12.69
C GLY A 154 -14.55 10.70 13.01
N LEU A 155 -14.34 9.85 12.00
CA LEU A 155 -13.92 8.45 12.16
C LEU A 155 -12.40 8.25 12.13
N LEU A 156 -11.65 9.31 11.83
CA LEU A 156 -10.18 9.29 11.76
C LEU A 156 -9.54 9.81 13.06
N ARG A 157 -8.36 9.28 13.39
CA ARG A 157 -7.49 9.74 14.49
C ARG A 157 -6.57 10.88 14.05
N ALA A 158 -6.22 10.93 12.77
CA ALA A 158 -5.29 11.89 12.18
C ALA A 158 -5.68 12.18 10.73
N ALA A 159 -5.07 13.21 10.14
CA ALA A 159 -5.21 13.48 8.72
C ALA A 159 -4.72 12.27 7.90
N PRO A 160 -5.38 11.92 6.78
CA PRO A 160 -4.89 10.89 5.87
C PRO A 160 -3.51 11.23 5.31
N GLU A 161 -2.68 10.21 5.12
CA GLU A 161 -1.36 10.33 4.50
C GLU A 161 -1.41 9.81 3.06
N LEU A 162 -0.82 10.54 2.12
CA LEU A 162 -0.62 10.08 0.75
C LEU A 162 0.86 9.71 0.56
N VAL A 163 1.11 8.45 0.22
CA VAL A 163 2.43 7.95 -0.15
C VAL A 163 2.47 7.72 -1.65
N ILE A 164 3.47 8.29 -2.32
CA ILE A 164 3.75 8.07 -3.74
C ILE A 164 4.95 7.15 -3.85
N LEU A 165 4.85 6.12 -4.66
CA LEU A 165 5.82 5.04 -4.76
C LEU A 165 6.16 4.80 -6.23
N ASP A 166 7.45 4.92 -6.56
CA ASP A 166 7.97 4.52 -7.86
C ASP A 166 8.25 3.00 -7.84
N PRO A 167 7.59 2.21 -8.71
CA PRO A 167 7.88 0.79 -8.80
C PRO A 167 9.32 0.57 -9.27
N THR A 168 10.06 -0.29 -8.57
CA THR A 168 11.38 -0.73 -9.06
C THR A 168 11.23 -1.54 -10.35
N HIS A 169 12.31 -1.67 -11.13
CA HIS A 169 12.30 -2.28 -12.47
C HIS A 169 11.65 -3.68 -12.56
N ARG A 170 11.60 -4.45 -11.47
CA ARG A 170 11.00 -5.80 -11.42
C ARG A 170 9.69 -5.86 -10.63
N SER A 171 9.14 -4.72 -10.23
CA SER A 171 7.90 -4.64 -9.47
C SER A 171 6.76 -5.29 -10.25
N ARG A 172 6.02 -6.17 -9.59
CA ARG A 172 4.78 -6.72 -10.14
C ARG A 172 3.67 -5.68 -10.12
N LEU A 173 3.65 -4.83 -9.08
CA LEU A 173 2.68 -3.77 -8.93
C LEU A 173 3.09 -2.61 -9.85
N ARG A 174 2.43 -2.54 -11.02
CA ARG A 174 2.77 -1.65 -12.13
C ARG A 174 1.55 -1.39 -13.01
N TRP A 175 1.62 -0.36 -13.84
CA TRP A 175 0.62 -0.13 -14.88
C TRP A 175 0.70 -1.23 -15.94
N LEU A 176 -0.43 -1.85 -16.28
CA LEU A 176 -0.52 -2.79 -17.41
C LEU A 176 -1.35 -2.12 -18.50
N HIS A 177 -0.73 -2.01 -19.69
CA HIS A 177 -1.31 -1.50 -20.93
C HIS A 177 -2.52 -2.32 -21.39
#